data_AF-A0A0F9C444-F1
#
_entry.id   AF-A0A0F9C444-F1
#
_cell.length_a   1.000
_cell.length_b   1.000
_cell.length_c   1.000
_cell.angle_alpha   90.00
_cell.angle_beta   90.00
_cell.angle_gamma   90.00
#
_symmetry.space_group_name_H-M   'P 1'
#
loop_
_entity.id
_entity.type
_entity.pdbx_description
1 polymer ?
#
loop_
_entity_poly.entity_id
_entity_poly.type
_entity_poly.pdbx_seq_one_letter_code
_entity_poly.pdbx_strand_id
1 'polypeptide(L)'
;QIAYSILLNGKGSKRVSFMTIDGSAQYFRSPGGVPQKLHEIYPNSKILLLFRNPVDRIYSNYRMNIKQNPKTLQQWPTFSKFLETSGWQQCAINNYADNLERWYQTFPRKQILVIKSEDFFECTQEILAEIFEFLELSSHKIKDLAPIIPLADNSFRVNVAVQTRRSQQARVIKRSIPGKHYPPVKKEERVVLERHFEPLNKKLYTLLGRDFNWK
;
A
#
# COMPACT_ATOMS: atom_id res chain seq x y z
N GLN A 1 -10.74 0.46 1.10
CA GLN A 1 -11.60 0.37 2.30
C GLN A 1 -12.29 -0.98 2.27
N ILE A 2 -11.81 -1.94 3.05
CA ILE A 2 -12.60 -3.11 3.48
C ILE A 2 -12.14 -3.41 4.91
N ALA A 3 -13.08 -3.40 5.84
CA ALA A 3 -12.92 -3.77 7.23
C ALA A 3 -13.63 -5.11 7.46
N TYR A 4 -13.06 -5.99 8.28
CA TYR A 4 -13.83 -7.00 8.99
C TYR A 4 -13.26 -7.15 10.41
N SER A 5 -14.10 -6.86 11.39
CA SER A 5 -13.91 -7.13 12.81
C SER A 5 -14.72 -8.38 13.19
N ILE A 6 -14.11 -9.33 13.92
CA ILE A 6 -14.81 -10.21 14.88
C ILE A 6 -13.84 -10.61 16.01
N LEU A 7 -14.12 -10.20 17.25
CA LEU A 7 -13.81 -10.91 18.50
C LEU A 7 -15.12 -11.61 18.91
N LEU A 8 -15.18 -12.86 19.38
CA LEU A 8 -14.69 -13.32 20.68
C LEU A 8 -14.55 -14.85 20.76
N ASN A 9 -13.73 -15.24 21.74
CA ASN A 9 -13.53 -16.57 22.32
C ASN A 9 -14.83 -17.36 22.59
N GLY A 10 -14.95 -18.54 21.97
CA GLY A 10 -15.88 -19.60 22.37
C GLY A 10 -15.11 -20.89 22.70
N LYS A 11 -15.31 -21.43 23.91
CA LYS A 11 -14.76 -22.74 24.31
C LYS A 11 -15.52 -23.85 23.58
N GLY A 12 -14.86 -24.53 22.64
CA GLY A 12 -15.37 -25.77 22.03
C GLY A 12 -14.91 -25.97 20.58
N SER A 13 -14.32 -27.13 20.32
CA SER A 13 -13.75 -27.58 19.03
C SER A 13 -12.39 -26.97 18.63
N LYS A 14 -11.53 -27.81 18.02
CA LYS A 14 -10.11 -27.61 17.68
C LYS A 14 -9.73 -26.13 17.49
N ARG A 15 -8.86 -25.61 18.36
CA ARG A 15 -8.32 -24.23 18.27
C ARG A 15 -7.58 -24.09 16.94
N VAL A 16 -8.24 -23.49 15.96
CA VAL A 16 -7.56 -22.93 14.80
C VAL A 16 -6.96 -21.60 15.27
N SER A 17 -5.64 -21.48 15.19
CA SER A 17 -4.95 -20.21 15.42
C SER A 17 -5.15 -19.32 14.20
N PHE A 18 -5.58 -18.08 14.44
CA PHE A 18 -5.76 -17.08 13.39
C PHE A 18 -4.87 -15.88 13.68
N MET A 19 -4.26 -15.32 12.62
CA MET A 19 -3.58 -14.03 12.67
C MET A 19 -4.53 -12.94 12.19
N THR A 20 -4.61 -11.86 12.94
CA THR A 20 -5.41 -10.68 12.56
C THR A 20 -4.50 -9.62 11.96
N ILE A 21 -4.93 -9.03 10.84
CA ILE A 21 -4.24 -7.93 10.18
C ILE A 21 -5.18 -6.73 10.15
N ASP A 22 -4.71 -5.58 10.62
CA ASP A 22 -5.34 -4.28 10.38
C ASP A 22 -4.63 -3.56 9.24
N GLY A 23 -5.38 -2.82 8.43
CA GLY A 23 -4.86 -2.14 7.25
C GLY A 23 -5.38 -0.71 7.13
N SER A 24 -4.55 0.27 7.49
CA SER A 24 -4.83 1.69 7.28
C SER A 24 -3.65 2.42 6.66
N ALA A 25 -3.84 2.88 5.41
CA ALA A 25 -2.82 3.66 4.69
C ALA A 25 -2.48 5.00 5.36
N GLN A 26 -3.31 5.48 6.30
CA GLN A 26 -3.07 6.76 6.98
C GLN A 26 -2.08 6.65 8.14
N TYR A 27 -1.92 5.47 8.74
CA TYR A 27 -1.02 5.28 9.87
C TYR A 27 0.40 5.73 9.57
N PHE A 28 0.91 5.33 8.42
CA PHE A 28 2.29 5.57 8.04
C PHE A 28 2.67 7.07 8.03
N ARG A 29 1.78 7.91 7.49
CA ARG A 29 2.01 9.35 7.28
C ARG A 29 1.48 10.27 8.37
N SER A 30 0.75 9.72 9.35
CA SER A 30 0.12 10.54 10.39
C SER A 30 1.18 11.13 11.32
N PRO A 31 1.14 12.45 11.61
CA PRO A 31 2.05 13.08 12.56
C PRO A 31 1.69 12.78 14.03
N GLY A 32 0.52 12.19 14.30
CA GLY A 32 -0.06 12.04 15.65
C GLY A 32 0.54 10.96 16.54
N GLY A 33 1.82 10.60 16.35
CA GLY A 33 2.52 9.59 17.15
C GLY A 33 1.96 8.17 17.02
N VAL A 34 1.51 7.80 15.82
CA VAL A 34 0.91 6.48 15.57
C VAL A 34 1.86 5.32 15.90
N PRO A 35 3.17 5.36 15.55
CA PRO A 35 4.09 4.28 15.93
C PRO A 35 4.14 4.05 17.45
N GLN A 36 4.21 5.12 18.24
CA GLN A 36 4.30 5.06 19.70
C GLN A 36 3.03 4.45 20.30
N LYS A 37 1.86 4.98 19.91
CA LYS A 37 0.56 4.46 20.36
C LYS A 37 0.36 2.99 19.98
N LEU A 38 0.79 2.60 18.79
CA LEU A 38 0.69 1.22 18.35
C LEU A 38 1.64 0.32 19.15
N HIS A 39 2.86 0.78 19.44
CA HIS A 39 3.84 0.05 20.23
C HIS A 39 3.43 -0.08 21.71
N GLU A 40 2.77 0.92 22.29
CA GLU A 40 2.20 0.86 23.64
C GLU A 40 1.19 -0.28 23.80
N ILE A 41 0.36 -0.52 22.77
CA ILE A 41 -0.70 -1.52 22.80
C ILE A 41 -0.21 -2.88 22.26
N TYR A 42 0.61 -2.86 21.20
CA TYR A 42 1.07 -4.03 20.46
C TYR A 42 2.57 -3.95 20.12
N PRO A 43 3.46 -4.05 21.12
CA PRO A 43 4.91 -3.83 20.94
C PRO A 43 5.56 -4.84 20.00
N ASN A 44 5.03 -6.06 19.92
CA ASN A 44 5.56 -7.15 19.09
C ASN A 44 4.92 -7.22 17.71
N SER A 45 4.09 -6.24 17.32
CA SER A 45 3.45 -6.23 16.01
C SER A 45 4.47 -6.19 14.87
N LYS A 46 4.15 -6.89 13.79
CA LYS A 46 4.85 -6.81 12.52
C LYS A 46 4.13 -5.80 11.62
N ILE A 47 4.89 -4.88 11.03
CA ILE A 47 4.39 -3.79 10.20
C ILE A 47 4.74 -4.08 8.75
N LEU A 48 3.72 -4.11 7.89
CA LEU A 48 3.88 -4.30 6.46
C LEU A 48 3.61 -2.98 5.74
N LEU A 49 4.58 -2.51 4.94
CA LEU A 49 4.49 -1.27 4.19
C LEU A 49 4.69 -1.53 2.70
N LEU A 50 3.69 -1.19 1.88
CA LEU A 50 3.82 -1.23 0.42
C LEU A 50 4.08 0.18 -0.09
N PHE A 51 5.23 0.40 -0.70
CA PHE A 51 5.57 1.67 -1.34
C PHE A 51 5.54 1.53 -2.85
N ARG A 52 5.12 2.59 -3.54
CA ARG A 52 5.07 2.70 -5.00
C ARG A 52 5.92 3.89 -5.41
N ASN A 53 6.37 3.95 -6.67
CA ASN A 53 7.00 5.15 -7.21
C ASN A 53 6.25 6.42 -6.73
N PRO A 54 6.94 7.37 -6.08
CA PRO A 54 6.29 8.49 -5.41
C PRO A 54 5.55 9.42 -6.38
N VAL A 55 6.03 9.57 -7.62
CA VAL A 55 5.35 10.33 -8.68
C VAL A 55 3.99 9.70 -8.99
N ASP A 56 4.00 8.40 -9.26
CA ASP A 56 2.79 7.63 -9.54
C ASP A 56 1.82 7.64 -8.36
N ARG A 57 2.36 7.56 -7.14
CA ARG A 57 1.56 7.56 -5.92
C ARG A 57 0.87 8.90 -5.70
N ILE A 58 1.55 10.02 -5.99
CA ILE A 58 0.95 11.36 -5.91
C ILE A 58 -0.13 11.53 -6.98
N TYR A 59 0.14 11.08 -8.20
CA TYR A 59 -0.86 11.09 -9.26
C TYR A 59 -2.08 10.22 -8.91
N SER A 60 -1.85 9.05 -8.31
CA SER A 60 -2.91 8.19 -7.79
C SER A 60 -3.73 8.87 -6.68
N ASN A 61 -3.08 9.65 -5.81
CA ASN A 61 -3.79 10.41 -4.78
C ASN A 61 -4.71 11.48 -5.39
N TYR A 62 -4.22 12.25 -6.35
CA TYR A 62 -5.03 13.22 -7.11
C TYR A 62 -6.28 12.56 -7.73
N ARG A 63 -6.08 11.45 -8.44
CA ARG A 63 -7.18 10.70 -9.08
C ARG A 63 -8.17 10.13 -8.06
N MET A 64 -7.69 9.63 -6.93
CA MET A 64 -8.54 9.08 -5.88
C MET A 64 -9.43 10.16 -5.27
N ASN A 65 -8.92 11.37 -5.02
CA ASN A 65 -9.72 12.48 -4.51
C ASN A 65 -10.85 12.86 -5.46
N ILE A 66 -10.57 12.97 -6.77
CA ILE A 66 -11.61 13.22 -7.79
C ILE A 66 -12.65 12.09 -7.82
N LYS A 67 -12.21 10.83 -7.72
CA LYS A 67 -13.12 9.68 -7.72
C LYS A 67 -14.05 9.67 -6.49
N GLN A 68 -13.51 10.02 -5.33
CA GLN A 68 -14.27 10.04 -4.06
C GLN A 68 -15.19 11.24 -3.96
N ASN A 69 -14.78 12.39 -4.49
CA ASN A 69 -15.58 13.60 -4.53
C ASN A 69 -15.46 14.27 -5.90
N PRO A 70 -16.46 14.09 -6.79
CA PRO A 70 -16.45 14.71 -8.12
C PRO A 70 -16.34 16.24 -8.11
N LYS A 71 -16.74 16.92 -7.03
CA LYS A 71 -16.56 18.39 -6.89
C LYS A 71 -15.08 18.78 -6.85
N THR A 72 -14.19 17.89 -6.42
CA THR A 72 -12.74 18.11 -6.44
C THR A 72 -12.22 18.34 -7.86
N LEU A 73 -12.91 17.82 -8.90
CA LEU A 73 -12.54 18.11 -10.29
C LEU A 73 -12.73 19.59 -10.66
N GLN A 74 -13.67 20.29 -10.03
CA GLN A 74 -13.85 21.74 -10.24
C GLN A 74 -12.70 22.54 -9.60
N GLN A 75 -12.20 22.08 -8.45
CA GLN A 75 -11.06 22.69 -7.76
C GLN A 75 -9.73 22.39 -8.46
N TRP A 76 -9.55 21.14 -8.90
CA TRP A 76 -8.36 20.64 -9.58
C TRP A 76 -8.74 19.98 -10.91
N PRO A 77 -9.04 20.79 -11.95
CA PRO A 77 -9.40 20.28 -13.27
C PRO A 77 -8.23 19.57 -13.95
N THR A 78 -7.00 19.89 -13.56
CA THR A 78 -5.77 19.30 -14.10
C THR A 78 -4.83 18.90 -12.96
N PHE A 79 -3.93 17.96 -13.27
CA PHE A 79 -2.88 17.58 -12.33
C PHE A 79 -1.93 18.74 -12.03
N SER A 80 -1.58 19.55 -13.03
CA SER A 80 -0.82 20.79 -12.84
C SER A 80 -1.49 21.70 -11.81
N LYS A 81 -2.82 21.90 -11.91
CA LYS A 81 -3.55 22.74 -10.96
C LYS A 81 -3.52 22.18 -9.55
N PHE A 82 -3.63 20.86 -9.40
CA PHE A 82 -3.43 20.19 -8.12
C PHE A 82 -2.02 20.43 -7.56
N LEU A 83 -0.97 20.31 -8.39
CA LEU A 83 0.42 20.54 -7.97
C LEU A 83 0.62 21.96 -7.45
N GLU A 84 0.09 22.98 -8.14
CA GLU A 84 0.17 24.39 -7.73
C GLU A 84 -0.45 24.67 -6.35
N THR A 85 -1.55 24.01 -6.00
CA THR A 85 -2.30 24.36 -4.78
C THR A 85 -2.02 23.45 -3.60
N SER A 86 -1.84 22.15 -3.84
CA SER A 86 -1.84 21.14 -2.77
C SER A 86 -0.91 19.96 -3.02
N GLY A 87 -0.47 19.75 -4.25
CA GLY A 87 0.35 18.58 -4.60
C GLY A 87 1.70 18.59 -3.90
N TRP A 88 2.35 19.73 -3.74
CA TRP A 88 3.62 19.82 -2.99
C TRP A 88 3.46 19.49 -1.50
N GLN A 89 2.38 19.97 -0.88
CA GLN A 89 2.04 19.58 0.50
C GLN A 89 1.77 18.07 0.58
N GLN A 90 1.08 17.50 -0.42
CA GLN A 90 0.88 16.04 -0.50
C GLN A 90 2.19 15.29 -0.73
N CYS A 91 3.17 15.85 -1.45
CA CYS A 91 4.50 15.26 -1.60
C CYS A 91 5.20 15.19 -0.23
N ALA A 92 5.24 16.31 0.50
CA ALA A 92 5.85 16.38 1.82
C ALA A 92 5.23 15.40 2.82
N ILE A 93 3.89 15.37 2.93
CA ILE A 93 3.18 14.46 3.84
C ILE A 93 3.48 12.99 3.52
N ASN A 94 3.77 12.68 2.26
CA ASN A 94 3.99 11.30 1.81
C ASN A 94 5.45 11.00 1.50
N ASN A 95 6.37 11.79 2.04
CA ASN A 95 7.79 11.47 2.00
C ASN A 95 8.04 10.13 2.73
N TYR A 96 8.41 9.10 1.98
CA TYR A 96 8.65 7.77 2.54
C TYR A 96 9.83 7.75 3.50
N ALA A 97 10.91 8.48 3.22
CA ALA A 97 12.12 8.43 4.03
C ALA A 97 11.87 8.97 5.44
N ASP A 98 11.31 10.18 5.54
CA ASP A 98 11.05 10.82 6.84
C ASP A 98 10.00 10.06 7.64
N ASN A 99 8.94 9.59 6.98
CA ASN A 99 7.94 8.77 7.64
C ASN A 99 8.56 7.46 8.15
N LEU A 100 9.33 6.73 7.34
CA LEU A 100 9.95 5.47 7.73
C LEU A 100 10.95 5.65 8.88
N GLU A 101 11.74 6.73 8.86
CA GLU A 101 12.67 7.08 9.94
C GLU A 101 11.95 7.23 11.28
N ARG A 102 10.78 7.89 11.30
CA ARG A 102 9.95 7.98 12.52
C ARG A 102 9.45 6.62 13.00
N TRP A 103 9.11 5.71 12.08
CA TRP A 103 8.69 4.36 12.46
C TRP A 103 9.86 3.53 13.03
N TYR A 104 11.06 3.67 12.46
CA TYR A 104 12.27 3.02 12.96
C TYR A 104 12.76 3.52 14.31
N GLN A 105 12.34 4.72 14.74
CA GLN A 105 12.59 5.21 16.11
C GLN A 105 11.79 4.44 17.17
N THR A 106 10.71 3.74 16.79
CA THR A 106 9.82 3.03 17.72
C THR A 106 9.87 1.52 17.53
N PHE A 107 9.78 1.05 16.28
CA PHE A 107 9.83 -0.38 15.97
C PHE A 107 11.22 -0.78 15.46
N PRO A 108 11.80 -1.88 15.98
CA PRO A 108 13.00 -2.48 15.40
C PRO A 108 12.84 -2.75 13.90
N ARG A 109 13.92 -2.58 13.13
CA ARG A 109 13.92 -2.80 11.68
C ARG A 109 13.36 -4.17 11.27
N LYS A 110 13.68 -5.22 12.03
CA LYS A 110 13.16 -6.59 11.82
C LYS A 110 11.65 -6.74 11.97
N GLN A 111 10.95 -5.77 12.56
CA GLN A 111 9.49 -5.75 12.68
C GLN A 111 8.82 -4.95 11.57
N ILE A 112 9.57 -4.36 10.64
CA ILE A 112 9.01 -3.60 9.52
C ILE A 112 9.50 -4.21 8.21
N LEU A 113 8.57 -4.80 7.46
CA LEU A 113 8.81 -5.23 6.09
C LEU A 113 8.30 -4.15 5.14
N VAL A 114 9.21 -3.57 4.37
CA VAL A 114 8.87 -2.68 3.25
C VAL A 114 8.85 -3.51 1.97
N ILE A 115 7.89 -3.28 1.10
CA ILE A 115 7.74 -3.95 -0.19
C ILE A 115 7.56 -2.90 -1.28
N LYS A 116 8.27 -3.08 -2.39
CA LYS A 116 8.04 -2.31 -3.61
C LYS A 116 6.79 -2.85 -4.31
N SER A 117 5.81 -1.99 -4.53
CA SER A 117 4.49 -2.37 -5.04
C SER A 117 4.59 -2.91 -6.46
N GLU A 118 5.48 -2.35 -7.27
CA GLU A 118 5.74 -2.82 -8.63
C GLU A 118 6.18 -4.29 -8.61
N ASP A 119 7.12 -4.65 -7.73
CA ASP A 119 7.59 -6.02 -7.57
C ASP A 119 6.48 -6.94 -7.04
N PHE A 120 5.60 -6.45 -6.16
CA PHE A 120 4.42 -7.21 -5.71
C PHE A 120 3.43 -7.51 -6.85
N PHE A 121 3.30 -6.61 -7.83
CA PHE A 121 2.43 -6.82 -8.99
C PHE A 121 3.04 -7.77 -10.01
N GLU A 122 4.35 -7.69 -10.23
CA GLU A 122 5.08 -8.49 -11.21
C GLU A 122 5.41 -9.91 -10.70
N CYS A 123 5.81 -10.01 -9.43
CA CYS A 123 6.32 -11.23 -8.78
C CYS A 123 5.48 -11.57 -7.53
N THR A 124 4.15 -11.63 -7.67
CA THR A 124 3.24 -11.75 -6.53
C THR A 124 3.49 -12.97 -5.66
N GLN A 125 3.84 -14.13 -6.23
CA GLN A 125 4.04 -15.37 -5.45
C GLN A 125 5.31 -15.29 -4.61
N GLU A 126 6.38 -14.76 -5.19
CA GLU A 126 7.68 -14.58 -4.56
C GLU A 126 7.56 -13.60 -3.38
N ILE A 127 6.90 -12.46 -3.59
CA ILE A 127 6.69 -11.47 -2.54
C ILE A 127 5.73 -12.00 -1.45
N LEU A 128 4.72 -12.81 -1.80
CA LEU A 128 3.88 -13.47 -0.80
C LEU A 128 4.66 -14.48 0.05
N ALA A 129 5.62 -15.20 -0.55
CA ALA A 129 6.50 -16.08 0.21
C ALA A 129 7.35 -15.28 1.21
N GLU A 130 7.92 -14.14 0.78
CA GLU A 130 8.64 -13.21 1.67
C GLU A 130 7.74 -12.69 2.80
N ILE A 131 6.48 -12.32 2.51
CA ILE A 131 5.52 -11.90 3.53
C ILE A 131 5.22 -13.04 4.51
N PHE A 132 5.03 -14.28 4.05
CA PHE A 132 4.76 -15.42 4.93
C PHE A 132 5.94 -15.72 5.84
N GLU A 133 7.16 -15.71 5.30
CA GLU A 133 8.37 -15.86 6.11
C GLU A 133 8.48 -14.75 7.14
N PHE A 134 8.33 -13.49 6.72
CA PHE A 134 8.34 -12.34 7.62
C PHE A 134 7.28 -12.46 8.72
N LEU A 135 6.07 -12.96 8.40
CA LEU A 135 5.00 -13.17 9.37
C LEU A 135 5.16 -14.45 10.21
N GLU A 136 6.20 -15.26 9.97
CA GLU A 136 6.39 -16.60 10.59
C GLU A 136 5.21 -17.54 10.34
N LEU A 137 4.64 -17.46 9.14
CA LEU A 137 3.58 -18.34 8.66
C LEU A 137 4.18 -19.45 7.80
N SER A 138 3.54 -20.63 7.81
CA SER A 138 3.88 -21.67 6.86
C SER A 138 3.68 -21.15 5.43
N SER A 139 4.67 -21.38 4.58
CA SER A 139 4.58 -21.01 3.17
C SER A 139 3.46 -21.80 2.49
N HIS A 140 2.60 -21.10 1.78
CA HIS A 140 1.52 -21.69 0.99
C HIS A 140 1.55 -21.10 -0.40
N LYS A 141 1.65 -21.96 -1.42
CA LYS A 141 1.42 -21.52 -2.79
C LYS A 141 -0.07 -21.24 -2.97
N ILE A 142 -0.44 -19.97 -3.05
CA ILE A 142 -1.83 -19.62 -3.31
C ILE A 142 -2.13 -19.98 -4.77
N LYS A 143 -2.98 -20.99 -4.95
CA LYS A 143 -3.49 -21.41 -6.25
C LYS A 143 -4.42 -20.32 -6.80
N ASP A 144 -4.41 -20.12 -8.12
CA ASP A 144 -5.23 -19.11 -8.80
C ASP A 144 -4.98 -17.66 -8.34
N LEU A 145 -3.74 -17.30 -8.00
CA LEU A 145 -3.36 -15.89 -8.00
C LEU A 145 -3.38 -15.39 -9.44
N ALA A 146 -4.40 -14.61 -9.81
CA ALA A 146 -4.27 -13.82 -11.02
C ALA A 146 -3.18 -12.78 -10.74
N PRO A 147 -2.23 -12.58 -11.67
CA PRO A 147 -1.34 -11.44 -11.58
C PRO A 147 -2.18 -10.17 -11.44
N ILE A 148 -1.78 -9.30 -10.51
CA ILE A 148 -2.35 -7.96 -10.41
C ILE A 148 -1.79 -7.17 -11.59
N ILE A 149 -2.36 -7.37 -12.77
CA ILE A 149 -1.88 -6.70 -13.98
C ILE A 149 -2.45 -5.29 -13.96
N PRO A 150 -1.61 -4.24 -13.88
CA PRO A 150 -2.03 -2.90 -14.25
C PRO A 150 -2.31 -2.94 -15.75
N LEU A 151 -3.59 -2.88 -16.14
CA LEU A 151 -3.96 -2.83 -17.55
C LEU A 151 -3.66 -1.43 -18.11
N ALA A 152 -3.52 -1.32 -19.43
CA ALA A 152 -3.23 -0.06 -20.13
C ALA A 152 -4.26 1.06 -19.83
N ASP A 153 -5.44 0.69 -19.34
CA ASP A 153 -6.51 1.59 -18.88
C ASP A 153 -6.50 1.88 -17.37
N ASN A 154 -5.42 1.53 -16.66
CA ASN A 154 -5.30 1.57 -15.21
C ASN A 154 -6.35 0.71 -14.47
N SER A 155 -7.02 -0.23 -15.14
CA SER A 155 -7.83 -1.25 -14.47
C SER A 155 -6.95 -2.35 -13.91
N PHE A 156 -7.43 -2.99 -12.84
CA PHE A 156 -6.74 -4.13 -12.24
C PHE A 156 -7.60 -5.35 -12.44
N ARG A 157 -6.99 -6.41 -12.97
CA ARG A 157 -7.56 -7.75 -12.84
C ARG A 157 -7.11 -8.31 -11.51
N VAL A 158 -8.08 -8.61 -10.66
CA VAL A 158 -7.81 -9.28 -9.39
C VAL A 158 -8.66 -10.54 -9.30
N ASN A 159 -8.04 -11.59 -8.80
CA ASN A 159 -8.76 -12.76 -8.34
C ASN A 159 -9.16 -12.53 -6.89
N VAL A 160 -10.47 -12.38 -6.64
CA VAL A 160 -11.00 -12.19 -5.30
C VAL A 160 -11.49 -13.53 -4.78
N ALA A 161 -10.85 -14.04 -3.72
CA ALA A 161 -11.39 -15.16 -2.97
C ALA A 161 -12.63 -14.68 -2.20
N VAL A 162 -13.80 -15.21 -2.56
CA VAL A 162 -15.05 -14.95 -1.86
C VAL A 162 -15.43 -16.22 -1.11
N GLN A 163 -15.51 -16.11 0.22
CA GLN A 163 -16.05 -17.16 1.07
C GLN A 163 -17.37 -16.67 1.65
N THR A 164 -18.46 -17.39 1.37
CA THR A 164 -19.77 -17.10 1.95
C THR A 164 -19.96 -17.92 3.22
N ARG A 165 -20.81 -17.46 4.15
CA ARG A 165 -21.15 -18.21 5.39
C ARG A 165 -21.68 -19.63 5.13
N ARG A 166 -22.13 -19.94 3.91
CA ARG A 166 -22.69 -21.25 3.52
C ARG A 166 -21.69 -22.19 2.83
N SER A 167 -20.48 -21.74 2.47
CA SER A 167 -19.50 -22.54 1.73
C SER A 167 -18.20 -22.71 2.50
N GLN A 168 -17.83 -23.94 2.85
CA GLN A 168 -16.55 -24.24 3.50
C GLN A 168 -15.33 -24.01 2.59
N GLN A 169 -15.53 -23.91 1.27
CA GLN A 169 -14.49 -23.61 0.29
C GLN A 169 -14.63 -22.18 -0.23
N ALA A 170 -13.53 -21.42 -0.24
CA ALA A 170 -13.46 -20.12 -0.91
C ALA A 170 -13.52 -20.32 -2.43
N ARG A 171 -14.36 -19.55 -3.13
CA ARG A 171 -14.39 -19.51 -4.59
C ARG A 171 -13.58 -18.32 -5.08
N VAL A 172 -12.68 -18.54 -6.03
CA VAL A 172 -11.95 -17.45 -6.69
C VAL A 172 -12.83 -16.88 -7.80
N ILE A 173 -13.19 -15.60 -7.68
CA ILE A 173 -13.96 -14.88 -8.69
C ILE A 173 -13.00 -13.92 -9.39
N LYS A 174 -12.93 -14.00 -10.73
CA LYS A 174 -12.27 -12.99 -11.56
C LYS A 174 -13.07 -11.69 -11.49
N ARG A 175 -12.56 -10.68 -10.80
CA ARG A 175 -13.12 -9.33 -10.83
C ARG A 175 -12.22 -8.42 -11.66
N SER A 176 -12.81 -7.79 -12.66
CA SER A 176 -12.24 -6.57 -13.21
C SER A 176 -12.64 -5.44 -12.27
N ILE A 177 -11.67 -4.79 -11.64
CA ILE A 177 -11.92 -3.53 -10.96
C ILE A 177 -11.79 -2.46 -12.04
N PRO A 178 -12.89 -1.78 -12.44
CA PRO A 178 -12.82 -0.77 -13.48
C PRO A 178 -11.85 0.33 -13.05
N GLY A 179 -10.72 0.39 -13.73
CA GLY A 179 -9.94 1.61 -13.82
C GLY A 179 -10.67 2.50 -14.81
N LYS A 180 -10.97 3.75 -14.42
CA LYS A 180 -11.24 4.74 -15.46
C LYS A 180 -9.91 5.01 -16.15
N HIS A 181 -9.90 5.00 -17.48
CA HIS A 181 -8.75 5.42 -18.27
C HIS A 181 -8.46 6.90 -17.94
N TYR A 182 -7.42 7.14 -17.17
CA TYR A 182 -6.88 8.47 -16.95
C TYR A 182 -5.61 8.60 -17.78
N PRO A 183 -5.39 9.77 -18.42
CA PRO A 183 -4.15 10.01 -19.15
C PRO A 183 -2.95 9.81 -18.21
N PRO A 184 -1.80 9.36 -18.72
CA PRO A 184 -0.58 9.34 -17.92
C PRO A 184 -0.21 10.75 -17.46
N VAL A 185 0.62 10.85 -16.41
CA VAL A 185 1.24 12.13 -16.00
C VAL A 185 1.98 12.72 -17.21
N LYS A 186 1.82 14.02 -17.47
CA LYS A 186 2.53 14.66 -18.58
C LYS A 186 4.04 14.56 -18.33
N LYS A 187 4.82 14.45 -19.41
CA LYS A 187 6.27 14.24 -19.31
C LYS A 187 6.95 15.35 -18.52
N GLU A 188 6.51 16.59 -18.71
CA GLU A 188 7.06 17.78 -18.06
C GLU A 188 6.76 17.78 -16.56
N GLU A 189 5.52 17.44 -16.18
CA GLU A 189 5.10 17.33 -14.77
C GLU A 189 5.84 16.20 -14.05
N ARG A 190 6.03 15.08 -14.74
CA ARG A 190 6.79 13.93 -14.24
C ARG A 190 8.23 14.34 -13.95
N VAL A 191 8.96 14.90 -14.91
CA VAL A 191 10.37 15.32 -14.73
C VAL A 191 10.54 16.25 -13.52
N VAL A 192 9.60 17.17 -13.29
CA VAL A 192 9.64 18.08 -12.13
C VAL A 192 9.46 17.31 -10.82
N LEU A 193 8.53 16.35 -10.76
CA LEU A 193 8.32 15.51 -9.57
C LEU A 193 9.47 14.53 -9.34
N GLU A 194 10.02 13.92 -10.39
CA GLU A 194 11.17 13.03 -10.32
C GLU A 194 12.38 13.76 -9.72
N ARG A 195 12.68 14.98 -10.20
CA ARG A 195 13.73 15.84 -9.61
C ARG A 195 13.46 16.18 -8.15
N HIS A 196 12.20 16.43 -7.78
CA HIS A 196 11.83 16.69 -6.39
C HIS A 196 12.04 15.47 -5.49
N PHE A 197 11.66 14.28 -5.95
CA PHE A 197 11.76 13.05 -5.17
C PHE A 197 13.14 12.42 -5.19
N GLU A 198 14.02 12.73 -6.15
CA GLU A 198 15.36 12.16 -6.25
C GLU A 198 16.15 12.19 -4.92
N PRO A 199 16.34 13.33 -4.23
CA PRO A 199 17.06 13.34 -2.95
C PRO A 199 16.33 12.54 -1.85
N LEU A 200 14.99 12.54 -1.87
CA LEU A 200 14.17 11.80 -0.90
C LEU A 200 14.27 10.28 -1.12
N ASN A 201 14.30 9.86 -2.38
CA ASN A 201 14.52 8.48 -2.78
C ASN A 201 15.91 8.00 -2.38
N LYS A 202 16.96 8.81 -2.60
CA LYS A 202 18.32 8.48 -2.13
C LYS A 202 18.39 8.30 -0.61
N LYS A 203 17.72 9.18 0.16
CA LYS A 203 17.57 9.02 1.62
C LYS A 203 16.85 7.71 1.96
N LEU A 204 15.73 7.42 1.28
CA LEU A 204 14.97 6.19 1.49
C LEU A 204 15.81 4.94 1.21
N TYR A 205 16.57 4.91 0.10
CA TYR A 205 17.37 3.75 -0.28
C TYR A 205 18.49 3.48 0.72
N THR A 206 19.08 4.56 1.25
CA THR A 206 20.05 4.47 2.36
C THR A 206 19.40 3.85 3.60
N LEU A 207 18.20 4.30 3.96
CA LEU A 207 17.46 3.73 5.10
C LEU A 207 17.09 2.26 4.88
N LEU A 208 16.74 1.86 3.66
CA LEU A 208 16.34 0.50 3.34
C LEU A 208 17.53 -0.45 3.10
N GLY A 209 18.72 0.09 2.81
CA GLY A 209 19.86 -0.72 2.34
C GLY A 209 19.64 -1.35 0.96
N ARG A 210 18.67 -0.84 0.18
CA ARG A 210 18.35 -1.31 -1.17
C ARG A 210 17.80 -0.18 -2.03
N ASP A 211 18.09 -0.25 -3.32
CA ASP A 211 17.64 0.71 -4.32
C ASP A 211 16.39 0.18 -5.03
N PHE A 212 15.36 1.03 -5.15
CA PHE A 212 14.12 0.69 -5.87
C PHE A 212 14.15 1.10 -7.35
N ASN A 213 15.21 1.77 -7.78
CA ASN A 213 15.43 2.28 -9.13
C ASN A 213 14.22 3.11 -9.62
N TRP A 214 13.61 3.87 -8.71
CA TRP A 214 12.55 4.80 -9.13
C TRP A 214 13.21 6.02 -9.77
N LYS A 215 12.80 6.24 -11.02
CA LYS A 215 13.03 7.49 -11.72
C LYS A 215 11.82 8.36 -11.51
#